data_AF-A0A838QMK6-F1
#
_entry.id   AF-A0A838QMK6-F1
#
_cell.length_a   1.000
_cell.length_b   1.000
_cell.length_c   1.000
_cell.angle_alpha   90.00
_cell.angle_beta   90.00
_cell.angle_gamma   90.00
#
_symmetry.space_group_name_H-M   'P 1'
#
loop_
_entity.id
_entity.type
_entity.pdbx_description
1 polymer ?
#
loop_
_entity_poly.entity_id
_entity_poly.type
_entity_poly.pdbx_seq_one_letter_code
_entity_poly.pdbx_strand_id
1 'polypeptide(L)'
;MRNYWVRIALGALVIFTVGMVARALINRGIGGVRGVVEGSGPLSIPLAFIPFRLGGDKLGTLERVTFERTAPQSVSSVRLEVKLSDSLLARGLEGCRLAANLDSKDGHRRLSESTFWCAPAGSDTALVEYGQAVFRPGEVSVPLYLPQDLIDELQDLNFDGDSTPISEAEIDSLEASTELSVDSAPVLRARMGDSLRAEGMRRADSAKGVPSRMADSTRSR
;
A
#
# COMPACT_ATOMS: atom_id res chain seq x y z
N MET A 1 14.12 46.43 -24.00
CA MET A 1 13.97 46.10 -22.56
C MET A 1 12.76 45.22 -22.22
N ARG A 2 11.69 45.15 -23.05
CA ARG A 2 10.50 44.30 -22.82
C ARG A 2 10.78 42.78 -22.71
N ASN A 3 11.76 42.23 -23.43
CA ASN A 3 12.03 40.79 -23.41
C ASN A 3 12.61 40.26 -22.09
N TYR A 4 13.19 41.12 -21.25
CA TYR A 4 13.73 40.69 -19.96
C TYR A 4 12.61 40.46 -18.94
N TRP A 5 11.63 41.35 -18.93
CA TRP A 5 10.43 41.24 -18.08
C TRP A 5 9.58 40.00 -18.40
N VAL A 6 9.47 39.64 -19.69
CA VAL A 6 8.71 38.43 -20.10
C VAL A 6 9.34 37.15 -19.57
N ARG A 7 10.67 37.04 -19.54
CA ARG A 7 11.36 35.84 -19.02
C ARG A 7 11.18 35.67 -17.52
N ILE A 8 11.18 36.77 -16.76
CA ILE A 8 10.94 36.76 -15.31
C ILE A 8 9.51 36.33 -15.01
N ALA A 9 8.53 36.92 -15.71
CA ALA A 9 7.12 36.56 -15.54
C ALA A 9 6.84 35.09 -15.90
N LEU A 10 7.48 34.58 -16.95
CA LEU A 10 7.35 33.18 -17.37
C LEU A 10 7.89 32.21 -16.31
N GLY A 11 9.04 32.52 -15.69
CA GLY A 11 9.63 31.69 -14.65
C GLY A 11 8.74 31.60 -13.40
N ALA A 12 8.19 32.74 -12.96
CA ALA A 12 7.27 32.78 -11.82
C ALA A 12 5.99 31.98 -12.07
N LEU A 13 5.45 32.02 -13.28
CA LEU A 13 4.23 31.31 -13.65
C LEU A 13 4.41 29.78 -13.57
N VAL A 14 5.56 29.26 -14.00
CA VAL A 14 5.84 27.81 -13.91
C VAL A 14 5.86 27.33 -12.46
N ILE A 15 6.58 28.02 -11.57
CA ILE A 15 6.66 27.64 -10.15
C ILE A 15 5.27 27.70 -9.50
N PHE A 16 4.49 28.74 -9.82
CA PHE A 16 3.13 28.90 -9.32
C PHE A 16 2.19 27.78 -9.77
N THR A 17 2.25 27.38 -11.05
CA THR A 17 1.42 26.27 -11.55
C THR A 17 1.76 24.94 -10.88
N VAL A 18 3.04 24.64 -10.67
CA VAL A 18 3.47 23.42 -9.96
C VAL A 18 2.98 23.44 -8.52
N GLY A 19 3.08 24.58 -7.82
CA GLY A 19 2.56 24.74 -6.46
C GLY A 19 1.05 24.54 -6.37
N MET A 20 0.28 25.13 -7.30
CA MET A 20 -1.18 24.94 -7.36
C MET A 20 -1.57 23.50 -7.64
N VAL A 21 -0.88 22.80 -8.53
CA VAL A 21 -1.16 21.38 -8.84
C VAL A 21 -0.88 20.50 -7.61
N ALA A 22 0.26 20.71 -6.94
CA ALA A 22 0.57 19.98 -5.70
C ALA A 22 -0.48 20.21 -4.62
N ARG A 23 -0.87 21.48 -4.38
CA ARG A 23 -1.91 21.83 -3.40
C ARG A 23 -3.27 21.26 -3.79
N ALA A 24 -3.62 21.25 -5.07
CA ALA A 24 -4.88 20.70 -5.55
C ALA A 24 -4.94 19.18 -5.40
N LEU A 25 -3.82 18.46 -5.57
CA LEU A 25 -3.74 17.03 -5.32
C LEU A 25 -3.89 16.69 -3.84
N ILE A 26 -3.24 17.46 -2.95
CA ILE A 26 -3.36 17.29 -1.49
C ILE A 26 -4.78 17.58 -1.01
N ASN A 27 -5.36 18.73 -1.41
CA ASN A 27 -6.70 19.12 -0.98
C ASN A 27 -7.80 18.19 -1.51
N ARG A 28 -7.62 17.58 -2.70
CA ARG A 28 -8.54 16.56 -3.22
C ARG A 28 -8.42 15.22 -2.51
N GLY A 29 -7.26 14.90 -1.93
CA GLY A 29 -7.06 13.67 -1.14
C GLY A 29 -7.73 13.70 0.23
N ILE A 30 -7.80 14.87 0.88
CA ILE A 30 -8.25 14.99 2.28
C ILE A 30 -9.78 15.06 2.41
N GLY A 31 -10.51 15.44 1.35
CA GLY A 31 -11.98 15.52 1.37
C GLY A 31 -12.71 14.17 1.53
N GLY A 32 -12.02 13.04 1.30
CA GLY A 32 -12.60 11.69 1.40
C GLY A 32 -12.48 11.01 2.77
N VAL A 33 -11.70 11.56 3.71
CA VAL A 33 -11.36 10.88 4.98
C VAL A 33 -12.07 11.46 6.22
N ARG A 34 -12.60 12.69 6.17
CA ARG A 34 -13.30 13.30 7.32
C ARG A 34 -14.74 12.82 7.54
N GLY A 35 -15.36 12.15 6.57
CA GLY A 35 -16.73 11.60 6.71
C GLY A 35 -16.82 10.22 7.37
N VAL A 36 -15.68 9.65 7.78
CA VAL A 36 -15.54 8.23 8.14
C VAL A 36 -15.55 7.98 9.66
N VAL A 37 -15.29 9.03 10.45
CA VAL A 37 -15.13 8.92 11.90
C VAL A 37 -16.46 9.02 12.64
N GLU A 38 -17.47 9.70 12.08
CA GLU A 38 -18.79 9.90 12.73
C GLU A 38 -19.94 9.13 12.05
N GLY A 39 -19.71 8.55 10.87
CA GLY A 39 -20.73 7.83 10.11
C GLY A 39 -20.75 6.33 10.40
N SER A 40 -21.93 5.76 10.62
CA SER A 40 -22.21 4.31 10.61
C SER A 40 -22.15 3.69 9.20
N GLY A 41 -21.32 4.25 8.32
CA GLY A 41 -21.18 3.83 6.93
C GLY A 41 -20.05 2.82 6.72
N PRO A 42 -20.05 2.09 5.59
CA PRO A 42 -19.00 1.12 5.26
C PRO A 42 -17.64 1.82 5.10
N LEU A 43 -16.63 1.34 5.83
CA LEU A 43 -15.26 1.82 5.75
C LEU A 43 -14.51 0.99 4.71
N SER A 44 -14.19 1.59 3.55
CA SER A 44 -13.44 0.91 2.48
C SER A 44 -11.99 1.37 2.45
N ILE A 45 -11.06 0.44 2.70
CA ILE A 45 -9.62 0.68 2.67
C ILE A 45 -9.05 0.03 1.39
N PRO A 46 -8.51 0.83 0.45
CA PRO A 46 -7.82 0.28 -0.71
C PRO A 46 -6.50 -0.37 -0.27
N LEU A 47 -6.29 -1.62 -0.65
CA LEU A 47 -5.04 -2.34 -0.42
C LEU A 47 -4.21 -2.30 -1.70
N ALA A 48 -3.02 -1.75 -1.62
CA ALA A 48 -2.07 -1.75 -2.74
C ALA A 48 -0.96 -2.75 -2.45
N PHE A 49 -0.61 -3.56 -3.46
CA PHE A 49 0.56 -4.45 -3.45
C PHE A 49 0.52 -5.61 -2.44
N ILE A 50 -0.63 -5.95 -1.85
CA ILE A 50 -0.74 -7.09 -0.94
C ILE A 50 -1.08 -8.36 -1.73
N PRO A 51 -0.20 -9.38 -1.77
CA PRO A 51 -0.48 -10.62 -2.49
C PRO A 51 -1.56 -11.43 -1.79
N PHE A 52 -2.50 -11.98 -2.57
CA PHE A 52 -3.45 -12.97 -2.07
C PHE A 52 -2.89 -14.37 -2.29
N ARG A 53 -2.72 -15.13 -1.20
CA ARG A 53 -2.21 -16.49 -1.21
C ARG A 53 -3.24 -17.47 -0.68
N LEU A 54 -3.51 -18.53 -1.44
CA LEU A 54 -4.41 -19.61 -1.04
C LEU A 54 -3.60 -20.90 -0.91
N GLY A 55 -3.56 -21.49 0.30
CA GLY A 55 -2.76 -22.70 0.55
C GLY A 55 -1.25 -22.51 0.33
N GLY A 56 -0.77 -21.25 0.38
CA GLY A 56 0.64 -20.89 0.09
C GLY A 56 0.88 -20.40 -1.34
N ASP A 57 -0.01 -20.69 -2.28
CA ASP A 57 0.14 -20.28 -3.68
C ASP A 57 -0.43 -18.90 -3.94
N LYS A 58 0.35 -18.04 -4.61
CA LYS A 58 -0.10 -16.70 -4.98
C LYS A 58 -1.07 -16.77 -6.16
N LEU A 59 -2.35 -16.50 -5.91
CA LEU A 59 -3.40 -16.51 -6.94
C LEU A 59 -3.73 -15.11 -7.45
N GLY A 60 -3.42 -14.06 -6.68
CA GLY A 60 -3.77 -12.70 -7.02
C GLY A 60 -3.24 -11.64 -6.06
N THR A 61 -3.99 -10.55 -5.94
CA THR A 61 -3.73 -9.43 -5.06
C THR A 61 -5.00 -8.98 -4.36
N LEU A 62 -4.91 -8.67 -3.08
CA LEU A 62 -5.98 -7.98 -2.36
C LEU A 62 -6.06 -6.54 -2.87
N GLU A 63 -7.26 -6.08 -3.22
CA GLU A 63 -7.47 -4.75 -3.79
C GLU A 63 -8.19 -3.82 -2.80
N ARG A 64 -9.14 -4.36 -2.03
CA ARG A 64 -9.95 -3.58 -1.11
C ARG A 64 -10.44 -4.43 0.04
N VAL A 65 -10.48 -3.83 1.23
CA VAL A 65 -11.22 -4.35 2.37
C VAL A 65 -12.29 -3.35 2.72
N THR A 66 -13.53 -3.81 2.83
CA THR A 66 -14.65 -3.00 3.28
C THR A 66 -15.15 -3.56 4.59
N PHE A 67 -15.07 -2.76 5.64
CA PHE A 67 -15.63 -3.07 6.95
C PHE A 67 -17.05 -2.52 6.99
N GLU A 68 -18.02 -3.41 7.05
CA GLU A 68 -19.42 -3.06 7.29
C GLU A 68 -19.60 -2.83 8.79
N ARG A 69 -20.14 -1.67 9.16
CA ARG A 69 -20.31 -1.26 10.55
C ARG A 69 -21.78 -1.01 10.82
N THR A 70 -22.32 -1.61 11.87
CA THR A 70 -23.70 -1.35 12.33
C THR A 70 -23.76 -0.26 13.40
N ALA A 71 -22.67 -0.04 14.14
CA ALA A 71 -22.52 1.07 15.08
C ALA A 71 -21.14 1.73 14.94
N PRO A 72 -20.92 2.91 15.54
CA PRO A 72 -19.58 3.45 15.74
C PRO A 72 -18.74 2.40 16.49
N GLN A 73 -17.52 2.15 16.02
CA GLN A 73 -16.55 1.22 16.62
C GLN A 73 -16.93 -0.27 16.62
N SER A 74 -18.06 -0.71 16.05
CA SER A 74 -18.36 -2.14 15.89
C SER A 74 -18.44 -2.56 14.43
N VAL A 75 -17.57 -3.51 14.05
CA VAL A 75 -17.58 -4.15 12.73
C VAL A 75 -18.54 -5.33 12.78
N SER A 76 -19.54 -5.34 11.89
CA SER A 76 -20.51 -6.43 11.79
C SER A 76 -20.12 -7.48 10.77
N SER A 77 -19.45 -7.07 9.68
CA SER A 77 -18.91 -8.00 8.69
C SER A 77 -17.77 -7.38 7.88
N VAL A 78 -16.95 -8.24 7.29
CA VAL A 78 -15.85 -7.83 6.42
C VAL A 78 -16.10 -8.31 5.00
N ARG A 79 -16.00 -7.39 4.04
CA ARG A 79 -16.01 -7.69 2.61
C ARG A 79 -14.59 -7.53 2.07
N LEU A 80 -13.99 -8.64 1.63
CA LEU A 80 -12.69 -8.64 0.96
C LEU A 80 -12.88 -8.62 -0.55
N GLU A 81 -12.14 -7.79 -1.25
CA GLU A 81 -12.10 -7.78 -2.70
C GLU A 81 -10.72 -8.21 -3.20
N VAL A 82 -10.71 -9.32 -3.93
CA VAL A 82 -9.49 -9.97 -4.40
C VAL A 82 -9.46 -9.93 -5.92
N LYS A 83 -8.39 -9.36 -6.46
CA LYS A 83 -8.09 -9.43 -7.88
C LYS A 83 -7.23 -10.65 -8.17
N LEU A 84 -7.86 -11.68 -8.73
CA LEU A 84 -7.22 -12.88 -9.23
C LEU A 84 -6.52 -12.63 -10.57
N SER A 85 -5.54 -13.48 -10.85
CA SER A 85 -4.78 -13.42 -12.10
C SER A 85 -5.56 -13.99 -13.29
N ASP A 86 -6.54 -14.86 -13.03
CA ASP A 86 -7.37 -15.52 -14.04
C ASP A 86 -8.82 -15.70 -13.56
N SER A 87 -9.77 -15.57 -14.47
CA SER A 87 -11.20 -15.84 -14.28
C SER A 87 -11.54 -17.30 -14.02
N LEU A 88 -10.72 -18.25 -14.51
CA LEU A 88 -10.92 -19.67 -14.26
C LEU A 88 -10.67 -20.03 -12.79
N LEU A 89 -9.74 -19.32 -12.15
CA LEU A 89 -9.49 -19.45 -10.71
C LEU A 89 -10.70 -18.97 -9.90
N ALA A 90 -11.39 -17.91 -10.33
CA ALA A 90 -12.59 -17.41 -9.65
C ALA A 90 -13.68 -18.49 -9.60
N ARG A 91 -13.97 -19.13 -10.74
CA ARG A 91 -14.97 -20.21 -10.82
C ARG A 91 -14.56 -21.45 -10.04
N GLY A 92 -13.27 -21.79 -10.03
CA GLY A 92 -12.76 -22.91 -9.24
C GLY A 92 -12.89 -22.71 -7.73
N LEU A 93 -13.04 -21.46 -7.27
CA LEU A 93 -13.28 -21.11 -5.88
C LEU A 93 -14.77 -21.05 -5.53
N GLU A 94 -15.68 -21.23 -6.49
CA GLU A 94 -17.11 -21.34 -6.20
C GLU A 94 -17.36 -22.53 -5.26
N GLY A 95 -17.95 -22.25 -4.09
CA GLY A 95 -18.18 -23.26 -3.05
C GLY A 95 -17.03 -23.46 -2.06
N CYS A 96 -15.88 -22.80 -2.25
CA CYS A 96 -14.84 -22.72 -1.22
C CYS A 96 -15.35 -21.88 -0.04
N ARG A 97 -15.21 -22.39 1.18
CA ARG A 97 -15.38 -21.61 2.41
C ARG A 97 -14.03 -21.02 2.77
N LEU A 98 -13.84 -19.73 2.50
CA LEU A 98 -12.54 -19.11 2.66
C LEU A 98 -12.29 -18.87 4.15
N ALA A 99 -11.24 -19.46 4.69
CA ALA A 99 -10.76 -19.20 6.04
C ALA A 99 -9.47 -18.40 5.98
N ALA A 100 -9.28 -17.48 6.92
CA ALA A 100 -8.06 -16.69 7.04
C ALA A 100 -7.43 -16.85 8.42
N ASN A 101 -6.11 -16.99 8.45
CA ASN A 101 -5.30 -16.93 9.66
C ASN A 101 -4.34 -15.77 9.50
N LEU A 102 -4.41 -14.86 10.47
CA LEU A 102 -3.49 -13.75 10.60
C LEU A 102 -2.49 -14.14 11.69
N ASP A 103 -1.31 -14.56 11.27
CA ASP A 103 -0.22 -14.85 12.19
C ASP A 103 0.20 -13.55 12.90
N SER A 104 0.49 -13.66 14.20
CA SER A 104 0.90 -12.55 15.06
C SER A 104 2.29 -12.86 15.59
N LYS A 105 3.31 -12.71 14.74
CA LYS A 105 4.70 -12.92 15.16
C LYS A 105 5.23 -11.81 16.07
N ASP A 106 4.71 -10.60 15.91
CA ASP A 106 5.19 -9.40 16.61
C ASP A 106 4.10 -8.77 17.50
N GLY A 107 3.04 -9.50 17.84
CA GLY A 107 1.86 -8.93 18.54
C GLY A 107 0.96 -8.06 17.66
N HIS A 108 1.38 -7.76 16.43
CA HIS A 108 0.58 -7.07 15.42
C HIS A 108 0.24 -8.02 14.27
N ARG A 109 -1.07 -8.21 14.03
CA ARG A 109 -1.58 -9.01 12.93
C ARG A 109 -1.44 -8.26 11.61
N ARG A 110 -0.61 -8.79 10.69
CA ARG A 110 -0.37 -8.17 9.37
C ARG A 110 -1.12 -8.89 8.26
N LEU A 111 -1.91 -8.14 7.49
CA LEU A 111 -2.58 -8.64 6.29
C LEU A 111 -1.59 -9.15 5.22
N SER A 112 -0.36 -8.62 5.18
CA SER A 112 0.69 -9.07 4.25
C SER A 112 1.18 -10.49 4.50
N GLU A 113 0.99 -11.01 5.71
CA GLU A 113 1.40 -12.34 6.15
C GLU A 113 0.20 -13.27 6.33
N SER A 114 -1.00 -12.81 5.97
CA SER A 114 -2.22 -13.61 6.03
C SER A 114 -2.11 -14.84 5.12
N THR A 115 -2.51 -15.98 5.68
CA THR A 115 -2.64 -17.22 4.92
C THR A 115 -4.11 -17.53 4.80
N PHE A 116 -4.59 -17.66 3.56
CA PHE A 116 -5.96 -18.08 3.28
C PHE A 116 -5.99 -19.55 2.88
N TRP A 117 -7.03 -20.28 3.26
CA TRP A 117 -7.27 -21.65 2.81
C TRP A 117 -8.78 -21.92 2.66
N CYS A 118 -9.13 -22.97 1.92
CA CYS A 118 -10.52 -23.45 1.87
C CYS A 118 -10.77 -24.41 3.04
N ALA A 119 -11.67 -24.03 3.93
CA ALA A 119 -12.11 -24.88 5.03
C ALA A 119 -13.02 -26.01 4.51
N PRO A 120 -12.78 -27.28 4.90
CA PRO A 120 -13.65 -28.37 4.52
C PRO A 120 -15.02 -28.26 5.23
N ALA A 121 -16.07 -28.80 4.61
CA ALA A 121 -17.38 -28.82 5.23
C ALA A 121 -17.35 -29.65 6.52
N GLY A 122 -17.51 -28.99 7.67
CA GLY A 122 -17.50 -29.62 9.00
C GLY A 122 -16.22 -29.44 9.81
N SER A 123 -15.27 -28.59 9.38
CA SER A 123 -14.12 -28.24 10.22
C SER A 123 -14.49 -27.35 11.41
N ASP A 124 -13.81 -27.62 12.54
CA ASP A 124 -13.66 -26.87 13.79
C ASP A 124 -14.69 -25.80 14.16
N THR A 125 -15.25 -25.96 15.36
CA THR A 125 -16.14 -24.98 16.03
C THR A 125 -15.49 -23.61 16.28
N ALA A 126 -14.20 -23.46 16.00
CA ALA A 126 -13.43 -22.24 16.21
C ALA A 126 -13.52 -21.24 15.03
N LEU A 127 -14.02 -21.66 13.87
CA LEU A 127 -14.17 -20.81 12.68
C LEU A 127 -15.61 -20.31 12.57
N VAL A 128 -15.80 -19.00 12.63
CA VAL A 128 -17.11 -18.35 12.55
C VAL A 128 -17.18 -17.53 11.27
N GLU A 129 -18.33 -17.57 10.61
CA GLU A 129 -18.59 -16.75 9.42
C GLU A 129 -18.68 -15.27 9.82
N TYR A 130 -17.80 -14.45 9.27
CA TYR A 130 -17.68 -13.03 9.62
C TYR A 130 -17.74 -12.10 8.39
N GLY A 131 -18.10 -12.64 7.22
CA GLY A 131 -18.31 -11.83 6.03
C GLY A 131 -18.11 -12.62 4.74
N GLN A 132 -17.59 -11.95 3.72
CA GLN A 132 -17.46 -12.52 2.38
C GLN A 132 -16.25 -12.00 1.61
N ALA A 133 -15.69 -12.84 0.75
CA ALA A 133 -14.67 -12.46 -0.21
C ALA A 133 -15.25 -12.49 -1.63
N VAL A 134 -15.00 -11.43 -2.39
CA VAL A 134 -15.42 -11.27 -3.78
C VAL A 134 -14.20 -11.35 -4.69
N PHE A 135 -14.19 -12.31 -5.61
CA PHE A 135 -13.10 -12.54 -6.55
C PHE A 135 -13.37 -11.88 -7.91
N ARG A 136 -12.37 -11.17 -8.43
CA ARG A 136 -12.40 -10.54 -9.77
C ARG A 136 -11.21 -11.00 -10.60
N PRO A 137 -11.34 -11.24 -11.91
CA PRO A 137 -12.58 -11.20 -12.70
C PRO A 137 -13.46 -12.44 -12.43
N GLY A 138 -14.79 -12.26 -12.40
CA GLY A 138 -15.75 -13.36 -12.20
C GLY A 138 -16.89 -13.04 -11.22
N GLU A 139 -16.72 -12.03 -10.36
CA GLU A 139 -17.71 -11.60 -9.35
C GLU A 139 -18.21 -12.74 -8.46
N VAL A 140 -17.35 -13.74 -8.25
CA VAL A 140 -17.64 -14.90 -7.40
C VAL A 140 -17.53 -14.46 -5.94
N SER A 141 -18.62 -14.61 -5.19
CA SER A 141 -18.68 -14.33 -3.77
C SER A 141 -18.60 -15.63 -2.97
N VAL A 142 -17.66 -15.70 -2.02
CA VAL A 142 -17.52 -16.82 -1.09
C VAL A 142 -17.61 -16.34 0.36
N PRO A 143 -18.16 -17.14 1.28
CA PRO A 143 -18.18 -16.80 2.70
C PRO A 143 -16.75 -16.79 3.27
N LEU A 144 -16.49 -15.81 4.13
CA LEU A 144 -15.23 -15.63 4.85
C LEU A 144 -15.42 -16.06 6.30
N TYR A 145 -14.61 -17.02 6.73
CA TYR A 145 -14.54 -17.54 8.09
C TYR A 145 -13.29 -17.03 8.77
N LEU A 146 -13.47 -16.54 10.00
CA LEU A 146 -12.39 -16.06 10.84
C LEU A 146 -12.39 -16.83 12.18
N PRO A 147 -11.22 -17.01 12.80
CA PRO A 147 -11.13 -17.48 14.18
C PRO A 147 -11.86 -16.53 15.15
N GLN A 148 -12.48 -17.08 16.20
CA GLN A 148 -13.22 -16.27 17.19
C GLN A 148 -12.35 -15.20 17.86
N ASP A 149 -11.09 -15.53 18.16
CA ASP A 149 -10.13 -14.59 18.75
C ASP A 149 -9.78 -13.40 17.85
N LEU A 150 -9.95 -13.55 16.53
CA LEU A 150 -9.82 -12.44 15.58
C LEU A 150 -11.09 -11.61 15.50
N ILE A 151 -12.25 -12.25 15.61
CA ILE A 151 -13.54 -11.56 15.61
C ILE A 151 -13.65 -10.69 16.86
N ASP A 152 -13.26 -11.21 18.02
CA ASP A 152 -13.29 -10.45 19.27
C ASP A 152 -12.38 -9.22 19.19
N GLU A 153 -11.17 -9.35 18.63
CA GLU A 153 -10.28 -8.21 18.39
C GLU A 153 -10.91 -7.21 17.41
N LEU A 154 -11.50 -7.66 16.30
CA LEU A 154 -12.16 -6.78 15.32
C LEU A 154 -13.38 -6.05 15.90
N GLN A 155 -14.07 -6.66 16.86
CA GLN A 155 -15.17 -6.03 17.59
C GLN A 155 -14.69 -5.07 18.68
N ASP A 156 -13.52 -5.33 19.27
CA ASP A 156 -12.91 -4.51 20.33
C ASP A 156 -11.87 -3.49 19.80
N LEU A 157 -11.76 -3.35 18.47
CA LEU A 157 -10.98 -2.29 17.84
C LEU A 157 -11.58 -0.93 18.23
N ASN A 158 -11.12 -0.39 19.35
CA ASN A 158 -11.19 1.03 19.64
C ASN A 158 -10.44 1.76 18.53
N PHE A 159 -11.18 2.30 17.56
CA PHE A 159 -10.66 3.20 16.54
C PHE A 159 -10.11 4.52 17.11
N ASP A 160 -10.05 4.67 18.44
CA ASP A 160 -9.40 5.75 19.18
C ASP A 160 -7.86 5.62 19.22
N GLY A 161 -7.27 4.86 18.30
CA GLY A 161 -5.83 4.81 18.09
C GLY A 161 -5.32 6.10 17.44
N ASP A 162 -4.90 7.05 18.28
CA ASP A 162 -3.91 8.10 17.98
C ASP A 162 -3.99 8.69 16.56
N SER A 163 -5.18 9.14 16.15
CA SER A 163 -5.20 10.37 15.40
C SER A 163 -4.85 11.45 16.42
N THR A 164 -3.56 11.68 16.67
CA THR A 164 -3.13 13.04 17.01
C THR A 164 -3.79 13.90 15.94
N PRO A 165 -4.83 14.71 16.28
CA PRO A 165 -5.21 15.73 15.34
C PRO A 165 -3.92 16.51 15.19
N ILE A 166 -3.34 16.54 13.98
CA ILE A 166 -2.32 17.53 13.68
C ILE A 166 -3.06 18.84 13.91
N SER A 167 -2.90 19.35 15.12
CA SER A 167 -3.60 20.54 15.57
C SER A 167 -3.11 21.65 14.65
N GLU A 168 -3.97 22.60 14.33
CA GLU A 168 -3.56 23.74 13.50
C GLU A 168 -2.36 24.50 14.15
N ALA A 169 -2.12 24.29 15.46
CA ALA A 169 -0.94 24.74 16.20
C ALA A 169 0.37 23.99 15.88
N GLU A 170 0.31 22.73 15.43
CA GLU A 170 1.49 21.94 15.03
C GLU A 170 1.91 22.26 13.58
N ILE A 171 0.97 22.71 12.74
CA ILE A 171 1.28 23.25 11.40
C ILE A 171 2.01 24.60 11.52
N ASP A 172 1.64 25.41 12.52
CA ASP A 172 2.33 26.69 12.81
C ASP A 172 3.74 26.48 13.40
N SER A 173 3.93 25.37 14.13
CA SER A 173 5.23 24.98 14.67
C SER A 173 6.20 24.48 13.59
N LEU A 174 5.67 23.97 12.46
CA LEU A 174 6.45 23.57 11.29
C LEU A 174 6.88 24.77 10.42
N GLU A 175 6.17 25.89 10.44
CA GLU A 175 6.65 27.15 9.85
C GLU A 175 7.67 27.86 10.74
N ALA A 176 7.51 27.81 12.08
CA ALA A 176 8.46 28.40 13.02
C ALA A 176 9.78 27.61 13.18
N SER A 177 9.78 26.31 12.83
CA SER A 177 11.00 25.48 12.84
C SER A 177 11.88 25.66 11.59
N THR A 178 11.38 26.38 10.58
CA THR A 178 12.11 26.64 9.32
C THR A 178 13.05 27.84 9.35
N GLU A 179 13.23 28.51 10.48
CA GLU A 179 14.20 29.60 10.61
C GLU A 179 15.47 29.24 11.42
N LEU A 180 15.58 28.03 11.98
CA LEU A 180 16.76 27.65 12.79
C LEU A 180 17.48 26.37 12.37
N SER A 181 17.15 25.78 11.22
CA SER A 181 17.87 24.61 10.66
C SER A 181 18.51 24.87 9.29
N VAL A 182 18.95 26.10 9.02
CA VAL A 182 19.58 26.50 7.74
C VAL A 182 21.11 26.32 7.69
N ASP A 183 21.77 25.77 8.72
CA ASP A 183 23.25 25.74 8.73
C ASP A 183 23.91 24.36 8.56
N SER A 184 23.13 23.27 8.44
CA SER A 184 23.71 21.90 8.35
C SER A 184 23.56 21.22 6.98
N ALA A 185 22.90 21.86 6.02
CA ALA A 185 22.60 21.26 4.71
C ALA A 185 23.76 21.16 3.68
N PRO A 186 24.88 21.92 3.73
CA PRO A 186 25.90 21.79 2.67
C PRO A 186 26.83 20.57 2.84
N VAL A 187 26.96 20.01 4.05
CA VAL A 187 27.96 18.94 4.32
C VAL A 187 27.48 17.54 3.91
N LEU A 188 26.18 17.26 4.02
CA LEU A 188 25.61 15.95 3.64
C LEU A 188 25.48 15.77 2.12
N ARG A 189 25.26 16.85 1.36
CA ARG A 189 25.12 16.80 -0.10
C ARG A 189 26.47 16.57 -0.81
N ALA A 190 27.57 17.09 -0.26
CA ALA A 190 28.91 16.83 -0.77
C ALA A 190 29.34 15.37 -0.60
N ARG A 191 29.05 14.74 0.56
CA ARG A 191 29.45 13.35 0.84
C ARG A 191 28.68 12.31 0.01
N MET A 192 27.44 12.59 -0.38
CA MET A 192 26.62 11.67 -1.17
C MET A 192 26.90 11.76 -2.69
N GLY A 193 27.37 12.92 -3.18
CA GLY A 193 27.77 13.09 -4.57
C GLY A 193 29.06 12.34 -4.92
N ASP A 194 30.04 12.35 -4.01
CA ASP A 194 31.33 11.71 -4.23
C ASP A 194 31.26 10.19 -4.18
N SER A 195 30.39 9.61 -3.34
CA SER A 195 30.20 8.15 -3.27
C SER A 195 29.52 7.59 -4.53
N LEU A 196 28.57 8.31 -5.11
CA LEU A 196 27.92 7.91 -6.37
C LEU A 196 28.86 8.05 -7.58
N ARG A 197 29.75 9.04 -7.57
CA ARG A 197 30.73 9.24 -8.66
C ARG A 197 31.85 8.19 -8.62
N ALA A 198 32.31 7.80 -7.43
CA ALA A 198 33.30 6.74 -7.26
C ALA A 198 32.75 5.35 -7.66
N GLU A 199 31.51 5.05 -7.31
CA GLU A 199 30.87 3.78 -7.67
C GLU A 199 30.52 3.71 -9.17
N GLY A 200 30.20 4.84 -9.80
CA GLY A 200 29.99 4.95 -11.24
C GLY A 200 31.26 4.66 -12.06
N MET A 201 32.43 5.15 -11.61
CA MET A 201 33.69 4.89 -12.32
C MET A 201 34.14 3.43 -12.23
N ARG A 202 33.93 2.75 -11.10
CA ARG A 202 34.23 1.30 -10.96
C ARG A 202 33.41 0.42 -11.91
N ARG A 203 32.14 0.76 -12.16
CA ARG A 203 31.31 0.00 -13.11
C ARG A 203 31.70 0.23 -14.57
N ALA A 204 32.21 1.41 -14.91
CA ALA A 204 32.65 1.72 -16.27
C ALA A 204 33.96 0.99 -16.64
N ASP A 205 34.88 0.83 -15.70
CA ASP A 205 36.15 0.11 -15.95
C ASP A 205 35.95 -1.42 -16.06
N SER A 206 35.02 -2.01 -15.30
CA SER A 206 34.67 -3.43 -15.45
C SER A 206 34.00 -3.76 -16.79
N ALA A 207 33.34 -2.80 -17.43
CA ALA A 207 32.72 -2.99 -18.74
C ALA A 207 33.72 -2.93 -19.92
N LYS A 208 34.90 -2.31 -19.73
CA LYS A 208 35.94 -2.23 -20.76
C LYS A 208 36.90 -3.43 -20.77
N GLY A 209 36.87 -4.30 -19.76
CA GLY A 209 37.79 -5.42 -19.59
C GLY A 209 37.43 -6.72 -20.32
N VAL A 210 36.31 -6.79 -21.06
CA VAL A 210 35.91 -8.03 -21.76
C VAL A 210 35.70 -7.80 -23.26
N PRO A 211 36.78 -7.82 -24.04
CA PRO A 211 36.69 -8.43 -25.36
C PRO A 211 37.93 -9.28 -25.65
N SER A 212 37.79 -10.61 -25.74
CA SER A 212 38.57 -11.51 -26.62
C SER A 212 38.58 -12.98 -26.18
N ARG A 213 37.40 -13.64 -26.04
CA ARG A 213 37.34 -15.13 -26.06
C ARG A 213 36.02 -15.64 -26.64
N MET A 214 35.67 -15.26 -27.87
CA MET A 214 34.64 -15.95 -28.66
C MET A 214 34.96 -15.78 -30.14
N ALA A 215 36.06 -16.37 -30.59
CA ALA A 215 36.34 -16.58 -32.01
C ALA A 215 37.43 -17.64 -32.16
N ASP A 216 37.12 -18.91 -31.91
CA ASP A 216 37.68 -19.99 -32.72
C ASP A 216 36.95 -21.34 -32.49
N SER A 217 37.05 -22.22 -33.48
CA SER A 217 36.48 -23.59 -33.56
C SER A 217 35.10 -23.77 -34.21
N THR A 218 34.93 -23.24 -35.42
CA THR A 218 34.12 -23.92 -36.45
C THR A 218 34.93 -24.14 -37.72
N ARG A 219 35.96 -25.01 -37.66
CA ARG A 219 36.57 -25.58 -38.87
C ARG A 219 37.34 -26.89 -38.60
N SER A 220 36.64 -28.02 -38.61
CA SER A 220 37.22 -29.29 -39.07
C SER A 220 36.12 -30.21 -39.63
N ARG A 221 36.00 -30.20 -40.96
CA ARG A 221 35.58 -31.33 -41.78
C ARG A 221 36.12 -31.14 -43.19
#